data_AF-A0A8T0EAV8-F1
#
_entry.id   AF-A0A8T0EAV8-F1
#
_cell.length_a   1.000
_cell.length_b   1.000
_cell.length_c   1.000
_cell.angle_alpha   90.00
_cell.angle_beta   90.00
_cell.angle_gamma   90.00
#
_symmetry.space_group_name_H-M   'P 1'
#
loop_
_entity.id
_entity.type
_entity.pdbx_description
1 polymer ?
#
loop_
_entity_poly.entity_id
_entity_poly.type
_entity_poly.pdbx_seq_one_letter_code
_entity_poly.pdbx_strand_id
1 'polypeptide(L)'
;MFGHELNFAKSEIGEGTMDLKDLDKCFRATTCLDEEFIELRKCYAMMEEEETQKAISIIKESAGRANVVFMTNNVDGMRDEYCALNEKQKEDMYKEGLDPLLDMYALYCMSYKTKKHCDRLESFLDCGFSIMERYAEEGKCTKSEDTAE
;
A
#
# COMPACT_ATOMS: atom_id res chain seq x y z
N MET A 1 -12.48 -19.76 2.88
CA MET A 1 -13.18 -19.83 1.59
C MET A 1 -13.27 -18.40 1.03
N PHE A 2 -12.12 -17.73 0.84
CA PHE A 2 -12.03 -16.27 0.64
C PHE A 2 -11.25 -15.86 -0.64
N GLY A 3 -10.81 -16.84 -1.44
CA GLY A 3 -10.01 -16.57 -2.65
C GLY A 3 -10.76 -15.89 -3.80
N HIS A 4 -12.09 -15.75 -3.71
CA HIS A 4 -12.91 -15.10 -4.73
C HIS A 4 -13.21 -13.62 -4.43
N GLU A 5 -13.09 -13.18 -3.17
CA GLU A 5 -13.38 -11.80 -2.78
C GLU A 5 -12.21 -10.85 -3.04
N LEU A 6 -10.97 -11.37 -3.04
CA LEU A 6 -9.77 -10.61 -3.43
C LEU A 6 -9.76 -10.24 -4.93
N ASN A 7 -10.43 -11.02 -5.78
CA ASN A 7 -10.63 -10.67 -7.19
C ASN A 7 -11.73 -9.60 -7.38
N PHE A 8 -12.60 -9.41 -6.40
CA PHE A 8 -13.59 -8.32 -6.38
C PHE A 8 -13.00 -7.02 -5.80
N ALA A 9 -12.05 -7.11 -4.86
CA ALA A 9 -11.29 -5.95 -4.37
C ALA A 9 -10.52 -5.22 -5.49
N LYS A 10 -10.24 -5.89 -6.62
CA LYS A 10 -9.71 -5.29 -7.85
C LYS A 10 -10.60 -4.23 -8.50
N SER A 11 -11.91 -4.15 -8.18
CA SER A 11 -12.82 -3.20 -8.84
C SER A 11 -13.36 -2.08 -7.96
N GLU A 12 -13.07 -2.07 -6.66
CA GLU A 12 -13.66 -1.08 -5.72
C GLU A 12 -12.63 -0.34 -4.86
N ILE A 13 -11.34 -0.60 -5.04
CA ILE A 13 -10.26 0.09 -4.33
C ILE A 13 -9.40 0.79 -5.40
N GLY A 14 -9.83 1.98 -5.78
CA GLY A 14 -9.24 2.81 -6.84
C GLY A 14 -9.37 2.26 -8.27
N GLU A 15 -9.02 3.07 -9.27
CA GLU A 15 -9.09 2.71 -10.71
C GLU A 15 -7.96 1.76 -11.18
N GLY A 16 -7.15 1.23 -10.27
CA GLY A 16 -5.96 0.45 -10.59
C GLY A 16 -6.26 -0.89 -11.27
N THR A 17 -5.53 -1.20 -12.33
CA THR A 17 -5.67 -2.41 -13.15
C THR A 17 -4.74 -3.56 -12.74
N MET A 18 -3.81 -3.29 -11.82
CA MET A 18 -2.74 -4.20 -11.40
C MET A 18 -3.24 -5.35 -10.52
N ASP A 19 -2.64 -6.54 -10.64
CA ASP A 19 -2.91 -7.62 -9.69
C ASP A 19 -2.20 -7.43 -8.35
N LEU A 20 -2.69 -8.08 -7.29
CA LEU A 20 -2.15 -7.89 -5.93
C LEU A 20 -0.67 -8.31 -5.79
N LYS A 21 -0.16 -9.18 -6.66
CA LYS A 21 1.25 -9.62 -6.62
C LYS A 21 2.15 -8.61 -7.30
N ASP A 22 1.71 -8.05 -8.41
CA ASP A 22 2.38 -6.98 -9.13
C ASP A 22 2.35 -5.69 -8.32
N LEU A 23 1.25 -5.44 -7.61
CA LEU A 23 1.10 -4.31 -6.70
C LEU A 23 2.10 -4.37 -5.56
N ASP A 24 2.30 -5.55 -4.96
CA ASP A 24 3.33 -5.78 -3.92
C ASP A 24 4.74 -5.49 -4.46
N LYS A 25 5.08 -6.04 -5.63
CA LYS A 25 6.38 -5.81 -6.28
C LYS A 25 6.61 -4.34 -6.61
N CYS A 26 5.62 -3.69 -7.21
CA CYS A 26 5.70 -2.28 -7.57
C CYS A 26 5.77 -1.41 -6.33
N PHE A 27 4.95 -1.66 -5.32
CA PHE A 27 5.00 -0.94 -4.04
C PHE A 27 6.37 -1.00 -3.38
N ARG A 28 7.03 -2.17 -3.37
CA ARG A 28 8.40 -2.31 -2.86
C ARG A 28 9.39 -1.43 -3.61
N ALA A 29 9.34 -1.49 -4.94
CA ALA A 29 10.22 -0.72 -5.80
C ALA A 29 10.00 0.79 -5.60
N THR A 30 8.74 1.25 -5.65
CA THR A 30 8.39 2.66 -5.51
C THR A 30 8.74 3.22 -4.13
N THR A 31 8.70 2.39 -3.08
CA THR A 31 8.97 2.81 -1.71
C THR A 31 10.47 2.95 -1.44
N CYS A 32 11.29 2.04 -2.00
CA CYS A 32 12.71 1.97 -1.68
C CYS A 32 13.64 2.69 -2.65
N LEU A 33 13.12 3.24 -3.75
CA LEU A 33 13.88 4.13 -4.63
C LEU A 33 13.65 5.59 -4.23
N ASP A 34 14.70 6.42 -4.19
CA ASP A 34 14.64 7.79 -3.65
C ASP A 34 13.78 8.73 -4.49
N GLU A 35 13.95 8.75 -5.82
CA GLU A 35 13.20 9.63 -6.71
C GLU A 35 11.70 9.24 -6.75
N GLU A 36 11.44 7.94 -6.78
CA GLU A 36 10.11 7.37 -6.78
C GLU A 36 9.37 7.63 -5.48
N PHE A 37 10.07 7.54 -4.34
CA PHE A 37 9.49 7.79 -3.03
C PHE A 37 9.12 9.25 -2.84
N ILE A 38 9.82 10.21 -3.46
CA ILE A 38 9.43 11.63 -3.43
C ILE A 38 8.02 11.82 -4.02
N GLU A 39 7.71 11.11 -5.11
CA GLU A 39 6.36 11.15 -5.70
C GLU A 39 5.34 10.43 -4.83
N LEU A 40 5.67 9.24 -4.31
CA LEU A 40 4.79 8.50 -3.40
C LEU A 40 4.47 9.27 -2.12
N ARG A 41 5.44 10.02 -1.59
CA ARG A 41 5.29 10.90 -0.42
C ARG A 41 4.24 11.98 -0.65
N LYS A 42 4.04 12.45 -1.89
CA LYS A 42 2.97 13.41 -2.21
C LYS A 42 1.59 12.81 -2.05
N CYS A 43 1.43 11.51 -2.30
CA CYS A 43 0.18 10.79 -2.04
C CYS A 43 -0.11 10.73 -0.54
N TYR A 44 0.91 10.44 0.29
CA TYR A 44 0.75 10.44 1.75
C TYR A 44 0.30 11.79 2.32
N ALA A 45 0.60 12.91 1.65
CA ALA A 45 0.12 14.23 2.06
C ALA A 45 -1.38 14.46 1.81
N MET A 46 -2.04 13.59 1.03
CA MET A 46 -3.50 13.61 0.83
C MET A 46 -4.24 13.02 2.02
N MET A 47 -3.58 12.11 2.76
CA MET A 47 -4.05 11.65 4.05
C MET A 47 -3.76 12.74 5.08
N GLU A 48 -4.76 13.14 5.87
CA GLU A 48 -4.47 14.03 7.00
C GLU A 48 -3.80 13.23 8.13
N GLU A 49 -3.42 13.93 9.19
CA GLU A 49 -2.67 13.37 10.31
C GLU A 49 -3.38 12.16 10.93
N GLU A 50 -4.70 12.21 11.11
CA GLU A 50 -5.48 11.11 11.69
C GLU A 50 -5.40 9.83 10.84
N GLU A 51 -5.69 9.92 9.54
CA GLU A 51 -5.61 8.79 8.61
C GLU A 51 -4.17 8.26 8.52
N THR A 52 -3.19 9.17 8.52
CA THR A 52 -1.76 8.82 8.50
C THR A 52 -1.36 8.01 9.73
N GLN A 53 -1.75 8.45 10.92
CA GLN A 53 -1.46 7.71 12.15
C GLN A 53 -2.19 6.37 12.20
N LYS A 54 -3.41 6.29 11.65
CA LYS A 54 -4.14 5.02 11.52
C LYS A 54 -3.41 4.03 10.61
N ALA A 55 -2.98 4.47 9.43
CA ALA A 55 -2.21 3.66 8.49
C ALA A 55 -0.87 3.20 9.09
N ILE A 56 -0.16 4.08 9.79
CA ILE A 56 1.09 3.73 10.50
C ILE A 56 0.83 2.66 11.57
N SER A 57 -0.26 2.80 12.34
CA SER A 57 -0.64 1.80 13.34
C SER A 57 -0.90 0.43 12.72
N ILE A 58 -1.56 0.40 11.55
CA ILE A 58 -1.81 -0.85 10.81
C ILE A 58 -0.49 -1.46 10.35
N ILE A 59 0.40 -0.68 9.73
CA ILE A 59 1.71 -1.18 9.28
C ILE A 59 2.50 -1.79 10.45
N LYS A 60 2.45 -1.14 11.63
CA LYS A 60 3.11 -1.65 12.84
C LYS A 60 2.51 -2.95 13.36
N GLU A 61 1.18 -3.07 13.32
CA GLU A 61 0.50 -4.30 13.71
C GLU A 61 0.86 -5.45 12.77
N SER A 62 0.83 -5.20 11.46
CA SER A 62 1.21 -6.17 10.43
C SER A 62 2.69 -6.55 10.53
N ALA A 63 3.57 -5.59 10.81
CA ALA A 63 4.97 -5.85 11.13
C ALA A 63 5.10 -6.77 12.35
N GLY A 64 4.36 -6.49 13.43
CA GLY A 64 4.35 -7.32 14.63
C GLY A 64 3.92 -8.76 14.36
N ARG A 65 2.88 -8.96 13.55
CA ARG A 65 2.44 -10.29 13.09
C ARG A 65 3.49 -11.00 12.23
N ALA A 66 4.24 -10.24 11.44
CA ALA A 66 5.38 -10.71 10.66
C ALA A 66 6.70 -10.84 11.46
N ASN A 67 6.67 -10.69 12.80
CA ASN A 67 7.85 -10.72 13.68
C ASN A 67 8.90 -9.63 13.38
N VAL A 68 8.45 -8.46 12.92
CA VAL A 68 9.25 -7.26 12.68
C VAL A 68 8.77 -6.15 13.61
N VAL A 69 9.67 -5.27 14.05
CA VAL A 69 9.34 -4.13 14.92
C VAL A 69 9.77 -2.84 14.25
N PHE A 70 8.81 -1.93 14.09
CA PHE A 70 9.03 -0.57 13.60
C PHE A 70 9.00 0.41 14.77
N MET A 71 10.04 1.23 14.89
CA MET A 71 10.20 2.17 16.00
C MET A 71 9.67 3.55 15.65
N THR A 72 9.68 3.91 14.37
CA THR A 72 9.32 5.24 13.88
C THR A 72 7.81 5.46 13.81
N ASN A 73 7.33 6.71 13.88
CA ASN A 73 5.89 7.05 13.79
C ASN A 73 5.60 8.05 12.65
N ASN A 74 6.48 8.10 11.64
CA ASN A 74 6.34 8.99 10.50
C ASN A 74 6.71 8.24 9.22
N VAL A 75 6.15 8.69 8.09
CA VAL A 75 6.25 8.00 6.80
C VAL A 75 7.70 7.80 6.36
N ASP A 76 8.55 8.83 6.51
CA ASP A 76 9.96 8.76 6.11
C ASP A 76 10.73 7.71 6.93
N GLY A 77 10.56 7.70 8.26
CA GLY A 77 11.19 6.71 9.13
C GLY A 77 10.67 5.29 8.87
N MET A 78 9.37 5.15 8.60
CA MET A 78 8.77 3.85 8.27
C MET A 78 9.34 3.31 6.95
N ARG A 79 9.58 4.19 5.97
CA ARG A 79 10.26 3.83 4.72
C ARG A 79 11.66 3.31 4.98
N ASP A 80 12.47 4.02 5.75
CA ASP A 80 13.84 3.62 6.05
C ASP A 80 13.89 2.25 6.75
N GLU A 81 13.01 2.03 7.74
CA GLU A 81 12.88 0.75 8.44
C GLU A 81 12.43 -0.37 7.49
N TYR A 82 11.45 -0.11 6.63
CA TYR A 82 10.95 -1.07 5.65
C TYR A 82 12.00 -1.47 4.61
N CYS A 83 12.78 -0.51 4.11
CA CYS A 83 13.78 -0.76 3.08
C CYS A 83 15.03 -1.48 3.61
N ALA A 84 15.25 -1.48 4.93
CA ALA A 84 16.27 -2.28 5.59
C ALA A 84 15.88 -3.76 5.76
N LEU A 85 14.60 -4.12 5.55
CA LEU A 85 14.13 -5.50 5.67
C LEU A 85 14.59 -6.36 4.49
N ASN A 86 14.69 -7.67 4.73
CA ASN A 86 14.88 -8.63 3.65
C ASN A 86 13.55 -8.92 2.91
N GLU A 87 13.64 -9.49 1.71
CA GLU A 87 12.46 -9.73 0.85
C GLU A 87 11.39 -10.61 1.50
N LYS A 88 11.80 -11.61 2.29
CA LYS A 88 10.85 -12.46 3.00
C LYS A 88 10.07 -11.67 4.05
N GLN A 89 10.74 -10.81 4.81
CA GLN A 89 10.09 -9.94 5.79
C GLN A 89 9.10 -8.97 5.12
N LYS A 90 9.45 -8.42 3.95
CA LYS A 90 8.55 -7.56 3.17
C LYS A 90 7.31 -8.33 2.67
N GLU A 91 7.50 -9.56 2.17
CA GLU A 91 6.40 -10.44 1.76
C GLU A 91 5.45 -10.78 2.91
N ASP A 92 6.02 -11.16 4.06
CA ASP A 92 5.23 -11.54 5.22
C ASP A 92 4.47 -10.32 5.75
N MET A 93 5.09 -9.14 5.81
CA MET A 93 4.42 -7.89 6.15
C MET A 93 3.28 -7.53 5.19
N TYR A 94 3.47 -7.69 3.88
CA TYR A 94 2.43 -7.39 2.91
C TYR A 94 1.21 -8.30 3.10
N LYS A 95 1.43 -9.60 3.29
CA LYS A 95 0.35 -10.58 3.54
C LYS A 95 -0.42 -10.26 4.82
N GLU A 96 0.28 -9.92 5.90
CA GLU A 96 -0.33 -9.53 7.18
C GLU A 96 -0.94 -8.11 7.16
N GLY A 97 -0.65 -7.32 6.13
CA GLY A 97 -1.12 -5.94 5.93
C GLY A 97 -2.41 -5.82 5.14
N LEU A 98 -2.71 -6.78 4.27
CA LEU A 98 -3.87 -6.71 3.38
C LEU A 98 -5.20 -6.68 4.15
N ASP A 99 -5.45 -7.66 5.03
CA ASP A 99 -6.74 -7.73 5.74
C ASP A 99 -6.97 -6.47 6.63
N PRO A 100 -6.01 -6.01 7.45
CA PRO A 100 -6.18 -4.76 8.20
C PRO A 100 -6.41 -3.52 7.35
N LEU A 101 -5.79 -3.44 6.16
CA LEU A 101 -6.00 -2.34 5.22
C LEU A 101 -7.43 -2.37 4.65
N LEU A 102 -7.93 -3.55 4.30
CA LEU A 102 -9.31 -3.76 3.86
C LEU A 102 -10.31 -3.42 4.97
N ASP A 103 -10.02 -3.80 6.22
CA ASP A 103 -10.84 -3.43 7.37
C ASP A 103 -10.91 -1.91 7.59
N MET A 104 -9.78 -1.21 7.41
CA MET A 104 -9.73 0.25 7.47
C MET A 104 -10.57 0.89 6.36
N TYR A 105 -10.42 0.39 5.12
CA TYR A 105 -11.19 0.85 3.98
C TYR A 105 -12.69 0.67 4.25
N ALA A 106 -13.09 -0.52 4.69
CA ALA A 106 -14.46 -0.86 5.03
C ALA A 106 -15.00 0.07 6.15
N LEU A 107 -14.22 0.31 7.21
CA LEU A 107 -14.60 1.20 8.32
C LEU A 107 -14.85 2.64 7.85
N TYR A 108 -14.01 3.16 6.97
CA TYR A 108 -14.15 4.54 6.47
C TYR A 108 -15.21 4.68 5.40
N CYS A 109 -15.35 3.71 4.49
CA CYS A 109 -16.16 3.85 3.30
C CYS A 109 -17.59 3.29 3.42
N MET A 110 -17.87 2.39 4.37
CA MET A 110 -19.22 1.84 4.55
C MET A 110 -20.17 2.73 5.39
N SER A 111 -19.72 3.90 5.85
CA SER A 111 -20.50 4.79 6.71
C SER A 111 -20.48 6.23 6.20
N TYR A 112 -21.67 6.83 6.07
CA TYR A 112 -21.81 8.25 5.73
C TYR A 112 -21.11 9.19 6.73
N LYS A 113 -20.93 8.77 7.99
CA LYS A 113 -20.27 9.57 9.03
C LYS A 113 -18.77 9.72 8.77
N THR A 114 -18.18 8.78 8.04
CA THR A 114 -16.74 8.72 7.77
C THR A 114 -16.41 9.05 6.31
N LYS A 115 -17.38 9.58 5.55
CA LYS A 115 -17.22 9.91 4.12
C LYS A 115 -15.96 10.73 3.82
N LYS A 116 -15.66 11.75 4.63
CA LYS A 116 -14.46 12.58 4.44
C LYS A 116 -13.16 11.77 4.57
N HIS A 117 -13.14 10.78 5.47
CA HIS A 117 -11.99 9.88 5.64
C HIS A 117 -11.89 8.89 4.46
N CYS A 118 -13.04 8.42 3.96
CA CYS A 118 -13.10 7.60 2.76
C CYS A 118 -12.56 8.36 1.54
N ASP A 119 -13.08 9.56 1.25
CA ASP A 119 -12.67 10.38 0.09
C ASP A 119 -11.14 10.61 0.08
N ARG A 120 -10.53 10.79 1.25
CA ARG A 120 -9.06 10.95 1.39
C ARG A 120 -8.31 9.65 1.18
N LEU A 121 -8.81 8.55 1.75
CA LEU A 121 -8.21 7.25 1.58
C LEU A 121 -8.25 6.81 0.11
N GLU A 122 -9.38 6.99 -0.56
CA GLU A 122 -9.54 6.76 -2.00
C GLU A 122 -8.55 7.62 -2.80
N SER A 123 -8.47 8.93 -2.51
CA SER A 123 -7.50 9.83 -3.18
C SER A 123 -6.05 9.37 -3.00
N PHE A 124 -5.69 8.89 -1.81
CA PHE A 124 -4.36 8.33 -1.54
C PHE A 124 -4.10 7.06 -2.36
N LEU A 125 -5.07 6.14 -2.38
CA LEU A 125 -4.97 4.87 -3.10
C LEU A 125 -4.88 5.10 -4.61
N ASP A 126 -5.72 5.97 -5.17
CA ASP A 126 -5.67 6.35 -6.58
C ASP A 126 -4.33 6.98 -6.97
N CYS A 127 -3.81 7.88 -6.14
CA CYS A 127 -2.48 8.48 -6.35
C CYS A 127 -1.37 7.41 -6.33
N GLY A 128 -1.39 6.53 -5.33
CA GLY A 128 -0.42 5.45 -5.20
C GLY A 128 -0.46 4.48 -6.37
N PHE A 129 -1.64 4.01 -6.76
CA PHE A 129 -1.81 3.07 -7.88
C PHE A 129 -1.41 3.70 -9.21
N SER A 130 -1.78 4.96 -9.46
CA SER A 130 -1.34 5.66 -10.67
C SER A 130 0.19 5.76 -10.78
N ILE A 131 0.88 5.98 -9.66
CA ILE A 131 2.36 5.98 -9.63
C ILE A 131 2.91 4.58 -9.93
N MET A 132 2.35 3.54 -9.30
CA MET A 132 2.77 2.16 -9.51
C MET A 132 2.55 1.71 -10.96
N GLU A 133 1.42 2.07 -11.57
CA GLU A 133 1.13 1.77 -12.97
C GLU A 133 2.12 2.46 -13.91
N ARG A 134 2.37 3.76 -13.71
CA ARG A 134 3.37 4.51 -14.49
C ARG A 134 4.76 3.88 -14.37
N TYR A 135 5.18 3.49 -13.18
CA TYR A 135 6.50 2.88 -12.98
C TYR A 135 6.60 1.46 -13.53
N ALA A 136 5.50 0.72 -13.59
CA ALA A 136 5.46 -0.52 -14.34
C ALA A 136 5.63 -0.27 -15.84
N GLU A 137 4.95 0.73 -16.41
CA GLU A 137 5.11 1.12 -17.82
C GLU A 137 6.53 1.61 -18.15
N GLU A 138 7.19 2.28 -17.21
CA GLU A 138 8.59 2.70 -17.31
C GLU A 138 9.60 1.55 -17.10
N GLY A 139 9.15 0.33 -16.80
CA GLY A 139 10.00 -0.83 -16.54
C GLY A 139 10.75 -0.80 -15.21
N LYS A 140 10.35 0.09 -14.29
CA LYS A 140 10.95 0.23 -12.95
C LYS A 140 10.45 -0.80 -11.94
N CYS A 141 9.29 -1.41 -12.23
CA CYS A 141 8.81 -2.60 -11.55
C CYS A 141 8.20 -3.57 -12.57
N THR A 142 8.33 -4.88 -12.33
CA THR A 142 7.95 -5.91 -13.30
C THR A 142 6.52 -6.38 -13.05
N LYS A 143 5.62 -6.21 -14.03
CA LYS A 143 4.33 -6.90 -14.04
C LYS A 143 4.55 -8.36 -14.40
N SER A 144 3.75 -9.27 -13.86
CA SER A 144 3.90 -10.72 -14.06
C SER A 144 3.67 -11.15 -15.51
N GLU A 145 3.13 -10.27 -16.36
CA GLU A 145 2.97 -10.48 -17.80
C GLU A 145 4.22 -10.14 -18.63
N ASP A 146 5.27 -9.53 -18.06
CA ASP A 146 6.51 -9.20 -18.78
C ASP A 146 7.51 -10.37 -18.83
N THR A 147 7.15 -11.54 -18.29
CA THR A 147 7.85 -12.80 -18.56
C THR A 147 7.20 -13.55 -19.72
N ALA A 148 7.33 -12.98 -20.92
CA ALA A 148 7.10 -13.69 -22.17
C ALA A 148 8.32 -13.49 -23.10
N GLU A 149 9.38 -14.27 -22.85
CA GLU A 149 10.25 -15.01 -23.79
C GLU A 149 11.61 -15.37 -23.16
#